data_AF-A0A9D6PLD6-F1
#
_entry.id   AF-A0A9D6PLD6-F1
#
_cell.length_a   1.000
_cell.length_b   1.000
_cell.length_c   1.000
_cell.angle_alpha   90.00
_cell.angle_beta   90.00
_cell.angle_gamma   90.00
#
_symmetry.space_group_name_H-M   'P 1'
#
loop_
_entity.id
_entity.type
_entity.pdbx_description
1 polymer ?
#
loop_
_entity_poly.entity_id
_entity_poly.type
_entity_poly.pdbx_seq_one_letter_code
_entity_poly.pdbx_strand_id
1 'polypeptide(L)'
;MKNNILLNLAYLSDKVTSKKDLNWEEVIKPFQYEFKLDPGKTFSFHDDVLTKYKNSLVKTTNAHFNAGEGFKTDGYLFGDGVCHLASLINWVAKDAGLEVEAPTSHDFANIPDVPREYGVSIYSNPYSAGSNTRQNLYITNNKGKSITFKFAYQNNKVKVSVVELN
;
A
#
# COMPACT_ATOMS: atom_id res chain seq x y z
N MET A 1 -6.24 -2.60 13.20
CA MET A 1 -4.86 -2.48 12.66
C MET A 1 -4.29 -3.73 11.99
N LYS A 2 -3.63 -4.69 12.69
CA LYS A 2 -2.84 -5.78 12.06
C LYS A 2 -3.56 -6.55 10.94
N ASN A 3 -4.79 -6.99 11.20
CA ASN A 3 -5.55 -7.79 10.23
C ASN A 3 -5.78 -7.06 8.91
N ASN A 4 -5.97 -5.73 8.96
CA ASN A 4 -6.18 -4.92 7.76
C ASN A 4 -4.88 -4.72 6.99
N ILE A 5 -3.74 -4.61 7.67
CA ILE A 5 -2.41 -4.60 7.02
C ILE A 5 -2.19 -5.91 6.26
N LEU A 6 -2.43 -7.05 6.92
CA LEU A 6 -2.24 -8.37 6.30
C LEU A 6 -3.22 -8.61 5.15
N LEU A 7 -4.48 -8.19 5.30
CA LEU A 7 -5.47 -8.28 4.23
C LEU A 7 -5.07 -7.43 3.02
N ASN A 8 -4.60 -6.20 3.26
CA ASN A 8 -4.14 -5.32 2.17
C ASN A 8 -2.94 -5.93 1.41
N LEU A 9 -2.00 -6.56 2.13
CA LEU A 9 -0.90 -7.30 1.50
C LEU A 9 -1.38 -8.55 0.75
N ALA A 10 -2.42 -9.23 1.23
CA ALA A 10 -3.01 -10.36 0.53
C ALA A 10 -3.65 -9.91 -0.80
N TYR A 11 -4.35 -8.78 -0.80
CA TYR A 11 -4.88 -8.11 -1.99
C TYR A 11 -3.77 -7.69 -2.96
N LEU A 12 -2.72 -7.03 -2.46
CA LEU A 12 -1.54 -6.66 -3.26
C LEU A 12 -0.87 -7.88 -3.92
N SER A 13 -0.82 -9.02 -3.22
CA SER A 13 -0.24 -10.27 -3.74
C SER A 13 -1.17 -11.11 -4.61
N ASP A 14 -2.37 -10.59 -4.92
CA ASP A 14 -3.42 -11.29 -5.67
C ASP A 14 -3.90 -12.62 -5.01
N LYS A 15 -3.58 -12.83 -3.73
CA LYS A 15 -4.07 -13.98 -2.93
C LYS A 15 -5.54 -13.83 -2.57
N VAL A 16 -6.00 -12.59 -2.46
CA VAL A 16 -7.40 -12.24 -2.26
C VAL A 16 -7.73 -11.25 -3.37
N THR A 17 -8.75 -11.55 -4.17
CA THR A 17 -9.25 -10.64 -5.22
C THR A 17 -10.67 -10.16 -4.90
N SER A 18 -11.39 -10.89 -4.03
CA SER A 18 -12.69 -10.50 -3.51
C SER A 18 -12.91 -11.04 -2.10
N LYS A 19 -13.92 -10.52 -1.40
CA LYS A 19 -14.33 -11.03 -0.08
C LYS A 19 -14.74 -12.51 -0.10
N LYS A 20 -15.19 -13.04 -1.24
CA LYS A 20 -15.56 -14.46 -1.36
C LYS A 20 -14.35 -15.39 -1.26
N ASP A 21 -13.18 -14.89 -1.64
CA ASP A 21 -11.91 -15.63 -1.64
C ASP A 21 -11.15 -15.45 -0.32
N LEU A 22 -11.66 -14.61 0.59
CA LEU A 22 -11.01 -14.30 1.85
C LEU A 22 -11.05 -15.49 2.81
N ASN A 23 -9.90 -16.15 2.95
CA ASN A 23 -9.64 -17.08 4.03
C ASN A 23 -8.69 -16.45 5.07
N TRP A 24 -9.22 -16.09 6.25
CA TRP A 24 -8.44 -15.48 7.33
C TRP A 24 -7.31 -16.38 7.84
N GLU A 25 -7.48 -17.70 7.82
CA GLU A 25 -6.45 -18.63 8.26
C GLU A 25 -5.23 -18.59 7.34
N GLU A 26 -5.44 -18.37 6.03
CA GLU A 26 -4.35 -18.20 5.07
C GLU A 26 -3.73 -16.81 5.14
N VAL A 27 -4.54 -15.75 5.32
CA VAL A 27 -4.05 -14.36 5.39
C VAL A 27 -3.10 -14.12 6.57
N ILE A 28 -3.29 -14.83 7.69
CA ILE A 28 -2.46 -14.68 8.89
C ILE A 28 -1.24 -15.61 8.94
N LYS A 29 -1.04 -16.48 7.95
CA LYS A 29 0.16 -17.31 7.89
C LYS A 29 1.39 -16.47 7.52
N PRO A 30 2.59 -16.87 7.95
CA PRO A 30 3.82 -16.26 7.46
C PRO A 30 3.90 -16.31 5.93
N PHE A 31 4.40 -15.25 5.32
CA PHE A 31 4.57 -15.19 3.87
C PHE A 31 5.73 -14.32 3.45
N GLN A 32 6.13 -14.52 2.19
CA GLN A 32 6.94 -13.58 1.44
C GLN A 32 6.21 -13.24 0.15
N TYR A 33 6.30 -11.99 -0.26
CA TYR A 33 5.75 -11.50 -1.51
C TYR A 33 6.70 -10.44 -2.07
N GLU A 34 6.87 -10.44 -3.38
CA GLU A 34 7.64 -9.42 -4.05
C GLU A 34 6.97 -8.99 -5.34
N PHE A 35 7.16 -7.73 -5.69
CA PHE A 35 6.82 -7.22 -7.01
C PHE A 35 7.94 -6.35 -7.54
N LYS A 36 8.02 -6.30 -8.87
CA LYS A 36 9.04 -5.55 -9.60
C LYS A 36 8.44 -4.26 -10.16
N LEU A 37 9.20 -3.19 -10.07
CA LEU A 37 8.92 -1.87 -10.64
C LEU A 37 10.02 -1.53 -11.64
N ASP A 38 9.71 -1.64 -12.93
CA ASP A 38 10.64 -1.29 -14.01
C ASP A 38 10.89 0.22 -14.11
N PRO A 39 12.01 0.66 -14.72
CA PRO A 39 12.28 2.07 -14.97
C PRO A 39 11.08 2.79 -15.61
N GLY A 40 10.71 3.94 -15.05
CA GLY A 40 9.58 4.76 -15.47
C GLY A 40 8.20 4.18 -15.14
N LYS A 41 8.11 3.03 -14.47
CA LYS A 41 6.84 2.46 -14.02
C LYS A 41 6.46 2.95 -12.62
N THR A 42 5.15 2.99 -12.39
CA THR A 42 4.54 3.54 -11.18
C THR A 42 3.73 2.47 -10.43
N PHE A 43 3.95 2.38 -9.12
CA PHE A 43 3.04 1.77 -8.17
C PHE A 43 2.10 2.84 -7.63
N SER A 44 0.83 2.51 -7.47
CA SER A 44 -0.12 3.33 -6.71
C SER A 44 -0.79 2.50 -5.63
N PHE A 45 -1.10 3.07 -4.46
CA PHE A 45 -1.65 2.27 -3.38
C PHE A 45 -3.05 1.71 -3.71
N HIS A 46 -3.92 2.51 -4.32
CA HIS A 46 -5.20 2.04 -4.89
C HIS A 46 -5.40 2.56 -6.32
N ASP A 47 -6.43 2.06 -6.99
CA ASP A 47 -6.69 2.20 -8.43
C ASP A 47 -7.33 3.53 -8.86
N ASP A 48 -7.93 4.29 -7.94
CA ASP A 48 -8.25 5.70 -8.17
C ASP A 48 -6.97 6.56 -8.28
N VAL A 49 -6.43 6.64 -9.51
CA VAL A 49 -5.14 7.26 -9.81
C VAL A 49 -5.23 8.62 -10.50
N LEU A 50 -4.31 9.54 -10.14
CA LEU A 50 -4.11 10.79 -10.87
C LEU A 50 -3.81 10.52 -12.35
N THR A 51 -4.35 11.35 -13.24
CA THR A 51 -4.24 11.18 -14.70
C THR A 51 -2.80 11.03 -15.18
N LYS A 52 -1.84 11.73 -14.57
CA LYS A 52 -0.41 11.68 -14.94
C LYS A 52 0.24 10.30 -14.75
N TYR A 53 -0.32 9.42 -13.92
CA TYR A 53 0.23 8.09 -13.65
C TYR A 53 -0.48 6.96 -14.40
N LYS A 54 -1.60 7.24 -15.09
CA LYS A 54 -2.41 6.19 -15.74
C LYS A 54 -1.62 5.35 -16.76
N ASN A 55 -0.68 5.96 -17.47
CA ASN A 55 0.11 5.29 -18.51
C ASN A 55 1.35 4.56 -17.97
N SER A 56 1.79 4.88 -16.75
CA SER A 56 2.95 4.25 -16.09
C SER A 56 2.56 3.24 -15.02
N LEU A 57 1.29 3.20 -14.61
CA LEU A 57 0.77 2.32 -13.56
C LEU A 57 0.96 0.84 -13.92
N VAL A 58 1.59 0.07 -13.02
CA VAL A 58 1.77 -1.39 -13.21
C VAL A 58 1.23 -2.23 -12.06
N LYS A 59 1.05 -1.64 -10.88
CA LYS A 59 0.57 -2.37 -9.70
C LYS A 59 -0.16 -1.44 -8.75
N THR A 60 -1.24 -1.96 -8.18
CA THR A 60 -1.91 -1.40 -7.00
C THR A 60 -2.17 -2.49 -5.96
N THR A 61 -2.63 -2.09 -4.77
CA THR A 61 -3.15 -3.08 -3.82
C THR A 61 -4.48 -3.68 -4.29
N ASN A 62 -5.20 -3.02 -5.21
CA ASN A 62 -6.53 -3.42 -5.69
C ASN A 62 -7.57 -3.56 -4.55
N ALA A 63 -7.40 -2.79 -3.48
CA ALA A 63 -8.29 -2.74 -2.33
C ALA A 63 -8.84 -1.32 -2.10
N HIS A 64 -10.05 -1.26 -1.57
CA HIS A 64 -10.88 -0.07 -1.30
C HIS A 64 -11.32 0.03 0.17
N PHE A 65 -10.69 -0.74 1.05
CA PHE A 65 -10.66 -0.57 2.51
C PHE A 65 -12.03 -0.61 3.21
N ASN A 66 -13.00 -1.31 2.64
CA ASN A 66 -14.38 -1.34 3.14
C ASN A 66 -14.84 -2.74 3.59
N ALA A 67 -15.99 -2.80 4.26
CA ALA A 67 -16.59 -4.04 4.77
C ALA A 67 -16.95 -5.06 3.66
N GLY A 68 -17.22 -4.57 2.45
CA GLY A 68 -17.51 -5.37 1.26
C GLY A 68 -16.31 -6.19 0.79
N GLU A 69 -15.10 -5.77 1.14
CA GLU A 69 -13.82 -6.46 0.87
C GLU A 69 -13.29 -7.24 2.10
N GLY A 70 -14.02 -7.19 3.22
CA GLY A 70 -13.65 -7.92 4.43
C GLY A 70 -12.69 -7.18 5.36
N PHE A 71 -12.38 -5.91 5.10
CA PHE A 71 -11.65 -5.08 6.07
C PHE A 71 -12.43 -4.99 7.38
N LYS A 72 -11.70 -5.06 8.50
CA LYS A 72 -12.24 -4.97 9.86
C LYS A 72 -12.31 -3.50 10.29
N THR A 73 -13.30 -3.20 11.14
CA THR A 73 -13.46 -1.90 11.81
C THR A 73 -12.97 -1.97 13.24
N ASP A 74 -12.49 -0.85 13.76
CA ASP A 74 -12.21 -0.63 15.19
C ASP A 74 -13.44 -0.06 15.94
N GLY A 75 -14.58 0.09 15.27
CA GLY A 75 -15.79 0.72 15.78
C GLY A 75 -16.02 2.13 15.22
N TYR A 76 -14.99 2.75 14.63
CA TYR A 76 -15.06 4.09 14.05
C TYR A 76 -14.77 4.09 12.55
N LEU A 77 -13.77 3.33 12.10
CA LEU A 77 -13.32 3.31 10.70
C LEU A 77 -12.98 1.89 10.21
N PHE A 78 -13.46 1.54 9.02
CA PHE A 78 -13.00 0.34 8.31
C PHE A 78 -11.60 0.55 7.73
N GLY A 79 -10.77 -0.48 7.80
CA GLY A 79 -9.43 -0.41 7.21
C GLY A 79 -8.38 0.25 8.10
N ASP A 80 -8.64 0.42 9.40
CA ASP A 80 -7.62 0.85 10.37
C ASP A 80 -6.33 0.02 10.21
N GLY A 81 -5.20 0.69 9.91
CA GLY A 81 -3.91 0.11 9.52
C GLY A 81 -3.52 0.31 8.05
N VAL A 82 -4.42 0.74 7.16
CA VAL A 82 -4.11 1.00 5.75
C VAL A 82 -3.12 2.16 5.58
N CYS A 83 -3.36 3.30 6.26
CA CYS A 83 -2.42 4.42 6.28
C CYS A 83 -1.06 4.02 6.87
N HIS A 84 -1.05 3.09 7.84
CA HIS A 84 0.19 2.58 8.45
C HIS A 84 1.04 1.84 7.42
N LEU A 85 0.44 0.91 6.66
CA LEU A 85 1.15 0.18 5.61
C LEU A 85 1.64 1.13 4.50
N ALA A 86 0.81 2.07 4.06
CA ALA A 86 1.20 3.05 3.05
C ALA A 86 2.36 3.93 3.54
N SER A 87 2.35 4.36 4.80
CA SER A 87 3.43 5.18 5.37
C SER A 87 4.74 4.39 5.49
N LEU A 88 4.67 3.10 5.82
CA LEU A 88 5.86 2.22 5.80
C LEU A 88 6.43 2.04 4.39
N ILE A 89 5.56 1.87 3.37
CA ILE A 89 5.99 1.78 1.97
C ILE A 89 6.61 3.11 1.50
N ASN A 90 5.98 4.24 1.84
CA ASN A 90 6.49 5.59 1.54
C ASN A 90 7.89 5.78 2.11
N TRP A 91 8.08 5.42 3.38
CA TRP A 91 9.37 5.48 4.06
C TRP A 91 10.45 4.71 3.30
N VAL A 92 10.23 3.41 3.07
CA VAL A 92 11.24 2.58 2.41
C VAL A 92 11.50 3.03 0.96
N ALA A 93 10.48 3.53 0.25
CA ALA A 93 10.64 4.04 -1.11
C ALA A 93 11.49 5.32 -1.17
N LYS A 94 11.26 6.26 -0.23
CA LYS A 94 12.08 7.47 -0.10
C LYS A 94 13.52 7.15 0.27
N ASP A 95 13.72 6.25 1.23
CA ASP A 95 15.07 5.81 1.64
C ASP A 95 15.82 5.12 0.49
N ALA A 96 15.10 4.44 -0.42
CA ALA A 96 15.66 3.84 -1.62
C ALA A 96 15.92 4.84 -2.77
N GLY A 97 15.60 6.12 -2.59
CA GLY A 97 15.81 7.19 -3.58
C GLY A 97 14.83 7.16 -4.76
N LEU A 98 13.66 6.55 -4.60
CA LEU A 98 12.61 6.55 -5.62
C LEU A 98 11.87 7.89 -5.66
N GLU A 99 11.22 8.19 -6.78
CA GLU A 99 10.30 9.31 -6.86
C GLU A 99 8.99 8.93 -6.16
N VAL A 100 8.59 9.73 -5.17
CA VAL A 100 7.39 9.47 -4.35
C VAL A 100 6.51 10.71 -4.30
N GLU A 101 5.21 10.50 -4.57
CA GLU A 101 4.18 11.53 -4.41
C GLU A 101 3.05 11.01 -3.51
N ALA A 102 2.80 11.73 -2.43
CA ALA A 102 1.69 11.50 -1.51
C ALA A 102 0.99 12.84 -1.27
N PRO A 103 -0.04 13.20 -2.06
CA PRO A 103 -0.59 14.55 -2.07
C PRO A 103 -1.22 14.96 -0.73
N THR A 104 -1.65 13.99 0.08
CA THR A 104 -2.22 14.22 1.41
C THR A 104 -1.39 13.50 2.48
N SER A 105 -0.81 14.27 3.40
CA SER A 105 -0.07 13.74 4.55
C SER A 105 -1.01 13.25 5.65
N HIS A 106 -0.55 12.29 6.45
CA HIS A 106 -1.22 11.84 7.67
C HIS A 106 -0.58 12.49 8.90
N ASP A 107 -0.82 13.80 9.07
CA ASP A 107 -0.26 14.61 10.14
C ASP A 107 -1.25 14.87 11.29
N PHE A 108 -2.51 14.46 11.11
CA PHE A 108 -3.59 14.61 12.08
C PHE A 108 -3.53 13.61 13.24
N ALA A 109 -2.83 12.49 13.08
CA ALA A 109 -2.64 11.48 14.12
C ALA A 109 -1.29 10.76 13.94
N ASN A 110 -0.71 10.34 15.07
CA ASN A 110 0.54 9.58 15.06
C ASN A 110 0.33 8.18 14.50
N ILE A 111 1.22 7.74 13.60
CA ILE A 111 1.31 6.36 13.15
C ILE A 111 2.44 5.71 13.97
N PRO A 112 2.16 4.73 14.85
CA PRO A 112 3.19 4.08 15.65
C PRO A 112 4.33 3.57 14.77
N ASP A 113 5.57 3.69 15.23
CA ASP A 113 6.78 3.17 14.57
C ASP A 113 7.11 3.75 13.19
N VAL A 114 6.37 4.77 12.71
CA VAL A 114 6.66 5.48 11.45
C VAL A 114 6.94 6.97 11.73
N PRO A 115 8.11 7.51 11.34
CA PRO A 115 8.39 8.94 11.51
C PRO A 115 7.36 9.79 10.77
N ARG A 116 7.01 10.94 11.37
CA ARG A 116 5.87 11.78 10.94
C ARG A 116 5.99 12.24 9.49
N GLU A 117 7.20 12.53 9.02
CA GLU A 117 7.50 12.96 7.65
C GLU A 117 7.19 11.91 6.56
N TYR A 118 6.98 10.66 6.97
CA TYR A 118 6.57 9.56 6.09
C TYR A 118 5.07 9.25 6.18
N GLY A 119 4.31 9.96 7.01
CA GLY A 119 2.87 9.76 7.17
C GLY A 119 2.09 10.08 5.89
N VAL A 120 1.35 9.09 5.38
CA VAL A 120 0.49 9.18 4.18
C VAL A 120 -0.97 8.94 4.54
N SER A 121 -1.85 9.81 4.08
CA SER A 121 -3.30 9.62 4.19
C SER A 121 -3.80 8.81 3.00
N ILE A 122 -4.44 7.68 3.28
CA ILE A 122 -5.06 6.82 2.26
C ILE A 122 -6.57 6.80 2.46
N TYR A 123 -7.30 6.99 1.37
CA TYR A 123 -8.76 6.94 1.37
C TYR A 123 -9.30 6.48 0.03
N SER A 124 -10.28 5.59 0.05
CA SER A 124 -10.99 5.15 -1.14
C SER A 124 -12.49 5.07 -0.85
N ASN A 125 -13.28 5.82 -1.62
CA ASN A 125 -14.74 5.81 -1.58
C ASN A 125 -15.29 5.88 -3.01
N PRO A 126 -16.15 4.93 -3.43
CA PRO A 126 -16.66 4.88 -4.81
C PRO A 126 -17.37 6.16 -5.28
N TYR A 127 -17.80 7.03 -4.36
CA TYR A 127 -18.50 8.28 -4.67
C TYR A 127 -17.60 9.53 -4.62
N SER A 128 -16.27 9.39 -4.51
CA SER A 128 -15.37 10.52 -4.24
C SER A 128 -14.02 10.46 -4.98
N ALA A 129 -14.04 10.13 -6.27
CA ALA A 129 -12.83 9.96 -7.09
C ALA A 129 -11.79 11.10 -6.95
N GLY A 130 -12.24 12.36 -6.86
CA GLY A 130 -11.35 13.50 -6.66
C GLY A 130 -10.59 13.47 -5.32
N SER A 131 -11.24 13.04 -4.23
CA SER A 131 -10.58 12.88 -2.93
C SER A 131 -9.69 11.64 -2.91
N ASN A 132 -10.15 10.53 -3.50
CA ASN A 132 -9.39 9.28 -3.54
C ASN A 132 -8.03 9.48 -4.21
N THR A 133 -7.99 10.14 -5.37
CA THR A 133 -6.72 10.38 -6.10
C THR A 133 -5.72 11.24 -5.32
N ARG A 134 -6.17 12.10 -4.39
CA ARG A 134 -5.27 12.91 -3.54
C ARG A 134 -4.88 12.20 -2.24
N GLN A 135 -5.68 11.22 -1.79
CA GLN A 135 -5.42 10.40 -0.62
C GLN A 135 -4.92 9.03 -1.06
N ASN A 136 -3.81 9.05 -1.80
CA ASN A 136 -3.17 7.89 -2.40
C ASN A 136 -1.65 8.05 -2.26
N LEU A 137 -0.90 6.98 -2.51
CA LEU A 137 0.56 6.98 -2.58
C LEU A 137 0.98 6.56 -3.98
N TYR A 138 1.82 7.35 -4.62
CA TYR A 138 2.41 7.08 -5.92
C TYR A 138 3.93 6.92 -5.77
N ILE A 139 4.48 5.85 -6.36
CA ILE A 139 5.92 5.58 -6.34
C ILE A 139 6.36 5.24 -7.75
N THR A 140 7.24 6.06 -8.32
CA THR A 140 7.80 5.86 -9.65
C THR A 140 9.26 5.46 -9.54
N ASN A 141 9.63 4.41 -10.27
CA ASN A 141 11.04 4.07 -10.42
C ASN A 141 11.71 5.06 -11.38
N ASN A 142 12.34 6.09 -10.83
CA ASN A 142 13.12 7.10 -11.54
C ASN A 142 14.57 6.65 -11.82
N LYS A 143 14.94 5.41 -11.48
CA LYS A 143 16.28 4.86 -11.69
C LYS A 143 16.38 4.16 -13.05
N GLY A 144 17.62 3.99 -13.51
CA GLY A 144 17.92 3.25 -14.75
C GLY A 144 17.80 1.73 -14.65
N LYS A 145 17.56 1.18 -13.45
CA LYS A 145 17.46 -0.26 -13.19
C LYS A 145 16.13 -0.63 -12.56
N SER A 146 15.70 -1.87 -12.76
CA SER A 146 14.50 -2.39 -12.11
C SER A 146 14.67 -2.46 -10.58
N ILE A 147 13.59 -2.17 -9.87
CA ILE A 147 13.53 -2.18 -8.42
C ILE A 147 12.55 -3.25 -7.95
N THR A 148 12.89 -4.01 -6.91
CA THR A 148 12.01 -5.00 -6.30
C THR A 148 11.59 -4.55 -4.92
N PHE A 149 10.28 -4.44 -4.72
CA PHE A 149 9.68 -4.34 -3.39
C PHE A 149 9.50 -5.75 -2.83
N LYS A 150 9.95 -5.97 -1.60
CA LYS A 150 9.83 -7.24 -0.88
C LYS A 150 9.08 -7.03 0.43
N PHE A 151 8.06 -7.85 0.63
CA PHE A 151 7.22 -7.89 1.81
C PHE A 151 7.39 -9.25 2.47
N ALA A 152 7.61 -9.25 3.78
CA ALA A 152 7.62 -10.47 4.56
C ALA A 152 6.79 -10.30 5.82
N TYR A 153 5.99 -11.30 6.15
CA TYR A 153 5.31 -11.38 7.43
C TYR A 153 5.79 -12.63 8.17
N GLN A 154 6.42 -12.43 9.33
CA GLN A 154 6.92 -13.52 10.16
C GLN A 154 7.01 -13.05 11.61
N ASN A 155 6.76 -13.94 12.58
CA ASN A 155 6.85 -13.64 14.01
C ASN A 155 6.07 -12.37 14.41
N ASN A 156 4.86 -12.21 13.85
CA ASN A 156 3.97 -11.07 14.07
C ASN A 156 4.57 -9.70 13.66
N LYS A 157 5.52 -9.68 12.72
CA LYS A 157 6.14 -8.48 12.17
C LYS A 157 6.03 -8.45 10.65
N VAL A 158 5.66 -7.29 10.12
CA VAL A 158 5.74 -7.00 8.68
C VAL A 158 7.06 -6.30 8.42
N LYS A 159 7.82 -6.80 7.43
CA LYS A 159 9.03 -6.16 6.92
C LYS A 159 8.77 -5.74 5.47
N VAL A 160 9.10 -4.49 5.16
CA VAL A 160 9.13 -3.96 3.81
C VAL A 160 10.58 -3.62 3.48
N SER A 161 11.04 -3.99 2.30
CA SER A 161 12.37 -3.62 1.81
C SER A 161 12.35 -3.39 0.30
N VAL A 162 13.22 -2.50 -0.15
CA VAL A 162 13.40 -2.18 -1.56
C VAL A 162 14.82 -2.57 -1.97
N VAL A 163 14.95 -3.30 -3.07
CA VAL A 163 16.24 -3.81 -3.59
C VAL A 163 16.39 -3.40 -5.04
N GLU A 164 17.55 -2.86 -5.39
CA GLU A 164 17.92 -2.61 -6.77
C GLU A 164 18.47 -3.89 -7.41
N LEU A 165 17.91 -4.29 -8.56
CA LEU A 165 18.39 -5.45 -9.30
C LEU A 165 19.63 -5.04 -10.10
N ASN A 166 20.70 -5.83 -9.98
CA ASN A 166 21.98 -5.55 -10.64
C ASN A 166 21.92 -5.72 -12.16
#